data_AF-A0A5A7MZ33-F1
#
_entry.id   AF-A0A5A7MZ33-F1
#
_cell.length_a   1.000
_cell.length_b   1.000
_cell.length_c   1.000
_cell.angle_alpha   90.00
_cell.angle_beta   90.00
_cell.angle_gamma   90.00
#
_symmetry.space_group_name_H-M   'P 1'
#
loop_
_entity.id
_entity.type
_entity.pdbx_description
1 polymer ?
#
loop_
_entity_poly.entity_id
_entity_poly.type
_entity_poly.pdbx_seq_one_letter_code
_entity_poly.pdbx_strand_id
1 'polypeptide(L)'
;MRAIVEMTRDAGMTHVTAVVEPALIRLLQRLGIRFERTGERVTYHGTRYPVYRNMSDLLEEIYEHRPEIWHAITDSGRIWPRANQEKRVLSA
;
A
#
# COMPACT_ATOMS: atom_id res chain seq x y z
N MET A 1 2.91 3.15 -7.37
CA MET A 1 2.29 3.13 -6.03
C MET A 1 1.37 4.31 -5.80
N ARG A 2 1.80 5.58 -5.96
CA ARG A 2 0.90 6.75 -5.83
C ARG A 2 -0.44 6.60 -6.57
N ALA A 3 -0.40 6.28 -7.86
CA ALA A 3 -1.62 6.09 -8.65
C ALA A 3 -2.57 5.02 -8.06
N ILE A 4 -2.03 3.95 -7.47
CA ILE A 4 -2.85 2.92 -6.81
C ILE A 4 -3.50 3.49 -5.54
N VAL A 5 -2.77 4.30 -4.76
CA VAL A 5 -3.33 4.96 -3.56
C VAL A 5 -4.45 5.92 -3.96
N GLU A 6 -4.23 6.74 -4.98
CA GLU A 6 -5.24 7.69 -5.51
C GLU A 6 -6.48 6.94 -6.01
N MET A 7 -6.30 5.94 -6.89
CA MET A 7 -7.41 5.15 -7.42
C MET A 7 -8.18 4.42 -6.31
N THR A 8 -7.49 3.89 -5.31
CA THR A 8 -8.13 3.17 -4.19
C THR A 8 -9.00 4.13 -3.38
N ARG A 9 -8.48 5.32 -3.07
CA ARG A 9 -9.23 6.38 -2.39
C ARG A 9 -10.44 6.82 -3.21
N ASP A 10 -10.23 7.14 -4.48
CA ASP A 10 -11.27 7.70 -5.36
C ASP A 10 -12.41 6.71 -5.57
N ALA A 11 -12.11 5.41 -5.57
CA ALA A 11 -13.10 4.34 -5.65
C ALA A 11 -13.73 3.97 -4.29
N GLY A 12 -13.32 4.59 -3.18
CA GLY A 12 -13.78 4.22 -1.83
C GLY A 12 -13.39 2.79 -1.43
N MET A 13 -12.35 2.24 -2.05
CA MET A 13 -11.87 0.88 -1.77
C MET A 13 -10.97 0.87 -0.54
N THR A 14 -11.00 -0.23 0.19
CA THR A 14 -10.19 -0.41 1.41
C THR A 14 -9.02 -1.36 1.20
N HIS A 15 -9.11 -2.24 0.20
CA HIS A 15 -8.12 -3.28 -0.05
C HIS A 15 -7.65 -3.24 -1.50
N VAL A 16 -6.37 -3.55 -1.70
CA VAL A 16 -5.78 -3.82 -3.01
C VAL A 16 -5.40 -5.29 -3.06
N THR A 17 -5.69 -5.93 -4.20
CA THR A 17 -5.27 -7.30 -4.50
C THR A 17 -4.59 -7.35 -5.87
N ALA A 18 -3.61 -8.25 -6.02
CA ALA A 18 -2.90 -8.43 -7.27
C ALA A 18 -2.31 -9.84 -7.40
N VAL A 19 -2.13 -10.31 -8.63
CA VAL A 19 -1.31 -11.50 -8.94
C VAL A 19 0.02 -11.02 -9.50
N VAL A 20 1.11 -11.36 -8.81
CA VAL A 20 2.41 -10.70 -9.03
C VAL A 20 3.56 -11.68 -9.06
N GLU A 21 4.63 -11.29 -9.74
CA GLU A 21 5.87 -12.04 -9.77
C GLU A 21 6.63 -11.92 -8.43
N PRO A 22 7.31 -12.99 -7.98
CA PRO A 22 8.07 -12.98 -6.74
C PRO A 22 9.12 -11.87 -6.65
N ALA A 23 9.73 -11.48 -7.77
CA ALA A 23 10.74 -10.42 -7.81
C ALA A 23 10.14 -9.05 -7.47
N LEU A 24 8.95 -8.74 -8.00
CA LEU A 24 8.27 -7.48 -7.72
C LEU A 24 7.94 -7.35 -6.24
N ILE A 25 7.39 -8.38 -5.61
CA ILE A 25 7.09 -8.33 -4.17
C ILE A 25 8.36 -8.17 -3.33
N ARG A 26 9.46 -8.85 -3.68
CA ARG A 26 10.74 -8.65 -2.97
C ARG A 26 11.23 -7.22 -3.07
N LEU A 27 11.07 -6.58 -4.24
CA LEU A 27 11.41 -5.16 -4.42
C LEU A 27 10.53 -4.26 -3.55
N LEU A 28 9.22 -4.46 -3.57
CA LEU A 28 8.26 -3.68 -2.78
C LEU A 28 8.51 -3.82 -1.27
N GLN A 29 8.81 -5.02 -0.80
CA GLN A 29 9.17 -5.27 0.61
C GLN A 29 10.41 -4.47 1.05
N ARG A 30 11.40 -4.28 0.17
CA ARG A 30 12.59 -3.44 0.48
C ARG A 30 12.25 -1.96 0.62
N LEU A 31 11.15 -1.51 0.02
CA LEU A 31 10.60 -0.16 0.15
C LEU A 31 9.62 -0.03 1.33
N GLY A 32 9.49 -1.05 2.18
CA GLY A 32 8.53 -1.07 3.29
C GLY A 32 7.09 -1.43 2.87
N ILE A 33 6.87 -1.71 1.59
CA ILE A 33 5.54 -2.03 1.04
C ILE A 33 5.33 -3.53 1.13
N ARG A 34 4.68 -3.97 2.22
CA ARG A 34 4.51 -5.38 2.53
C ARG A 34 3.10 -5.83 2.25
N PHE A 35 2.98 -6.83 1.37
CA PHE A 35 1.72 -7.49 1.08
C PHE A 35 1.58 -8.83 1.80
N GLU A 36 0.35 -9.19 2.14
CA GLU A 36 0.01 -10.54 2.57
C GLU A 36 -0.15 -11.45 1.37
N ARG A 37 0.35 -12.69 1.49
CA ARG A 37 0.19 -13.70 0.45
C ARG A 37 -1.10 -14.44 0.67
N THR A 38 -1.86 -14.65 -0.39
CA THR A 38 -3.08 -15.44 -0.37
C THR A 38 -2.99 -16.54 -1.41
N GLY A 39 -3.21 -17.78 -1.01
CA GLY A 39 -3.29 -18.92 -1.91
C GLY A 39 -1.93 -19.42 -2.42
N GLU A 40 -2.02 -20.38 -3.32
CA GLU A 40 -0.87 -21.09 -3.88
C GLU A 40 -0.20 -20.30 -5.01
N ARG A 41 1.02 -20.73 -5.36
CA ARG A 41 1.69 -20.20 -6.56
C ARG A 41 0.98 -20.74 -7.80
N VAL A 42 0.77 -19.86 -8.76
CA VAL A 42 0.17 -20.19 -10.05
C VAL A 42 1.21 -20.01 -11.13
N THR A 43 1.32 -20.99 -12.03
CA THR A 43 2.13 -20.87 -13.24
C THR A 43 1.29 -20.21 -14.33
N TYR A 44 1.46 -18.90 -14.50
CA TYR A 44 0.76 -18.12 -15.52
C TYR A 44 1.67 -16.98 -16.00
N HIS A 45 2.24 -17.15 -17.19
CA HIS A 45 3.39 -16.38 -17.70
C HIS A 45 4.54 -16.30 -16.68
N GLY A 46 4.98 -17.46 -16.18
CA GLY A 46 5.95 -17.58 -15.08
C GLY A 46 5.27 -17.81 -13.73
N THR A 47 6.09 -18.00 -12.68
CA THR A 47 5.59 -18.21 -11.32
C THR A 47 5.05 -16.91 -10.75
N ARG A 48 3.77 -16.89 -10.37
CA ARG A 48 3.12 -15.76 -9.70
C ARG A 48 2.38 -16.23 -8.47
N TYR A 49 2.05 -15.31 -7.58
CA TYR A 49 1.15 -15.61 -6.46
C TYR A 49 0.22 -14.43 -6.18
N PRO A 50 -1.00 -14.70 -5.70
CA PRO A 50 -1.91 -13.66 -5.28
C PRO A 50 -1.43 -13.01 -3.98
N VAL A 51 -1.62 -11.71 -3.89
CA VAL A 51 -1.38 -10.91 -2.69
C VAL A 51 -2.52 -9.95 -2.45
N TYR A 52 -2.71 -9.55 -1.20
CA TYR A 52 -3.67 -8.52 -0.84
C TYR A 52 -3.17 -7.70 0.36
N ARG A 53 -3.73 -6.49 0.51
CA ARG A 53 -3.59 -5.67 1.73
C ARG A 53 -4.75 -4.72 1.93
N ASN A 54 -5.03 -4.42 3.20
CA ASN A 54 -5.72 -3.21 3.60
C ASN A 54 -4.82 -1.98 3.39
N MET A 55 -5.36 -0.93 2.76
CA MET A 55 -4.57 0.25 2.41
C MET A 55 -4.24 1.13 3.60
N SER A 56 -5.13 1.26 4.59
CA SER A 56 -4.85 2.03 5.81
C SER A 56 -3.71 1.39 6.59
N ASP A 57 -3.77 0.08 6.80
CA ASP A 57 -2.73 -0.65 7.54
C ASP A 57 -1.38 -0.63 6.78
N LEU A 58 -1.43 -0.82 5.46
CA LEU A 58 -0.23 -0.74 4.62
C LEU A 58 0.43 0.64 4.70
N LEU A 59 -0.35 1.71 4.58
CA LEU A 59 0.21 3.07 4.62
C LEU A 59 0.71 3.43 6.02
N GLU A 60 0.03 3.00 7.07
CA GLU A 60 0.51 3.20 8.44
C GLU A 60 1.85 2.49 8.67
N GLU A 61 1.96 1.23 8.25
CA GLU A 61 3.19 0.46 8.36
C GLU A 61 4.35 1.08 7.54
N ILE A 62 4.06 1.56 6.32
CA ILE A 62 5.06 2.27 5.50
C ILE A 62 5.52 3.54 6.22
N TYR A 63 4.61 4.30 6.83
CA TYR A 63 4.98 5.50 7.58
C TYR A 63 5.93 5.17 8.74
N GLU A 64 5.63 4.13 9.51
CA GLU A 64 6.44 3.71 10.68
C GLU A 64 7.86 3.29 10.30
N HIS A 65 8.03 2.63 9.16
CA HIS A 65 9.31 2.00 8.80
C HIS A 65 10.09 2.75 7.72
N ARG A 66 9.39 3.48 6.84
CA ARG A 66 9.89 4.13 5.61
C ARG A 66 9.10 5.42 5.33
N PRO A 67 9.14 6.41 6.25
CA PRO A 67 8.33 7.62 6.13
C PRO A 67 8.57 8.39 4.82
N GLU A 68 9.79 8.34 4.27
CA GLU A 68 10.14 8.94 2.98
C GLU A 68 9.31 8.36 1.82
N ILE A 69 9.04 7.06 1.85
CA ILE A 69 8.21 6.38 0.86
C ILE A 69 6.74 6.76 1.06
N TRP A 70 6.29 6.83 2.32
CA TRP A 70 4.94 7.29 2.64
C TRP A 70 4.69 8.69 2.07
N HIS A 71 5.56 9.65 2.35
CA HIS A 71 5.44 11.02 1.84
C HIS A 71 5.34 11.08 0.32
N ALA A 72 6.15 10.29 -0.40
CA ALA A 72 6.15 10.26 -1.85
C ALA A 72 4.81 9.72 -2.42
N ILE A 73 4.27 8.65 -1.83
CA ILE A 73 3.08 7.96 -2.37
C ILE A 73 1.75 8.55 -1.89
N THR A 74 1.72 9.28 -0.77
CA THR A 74 0.50 9.91 -0.22
C THR A 74 0.44 11.42 -0.43
N ASP A 75 1.44 12.01 -1.07
CA ASP A 75 1.60 13.47 -1.14
C ASP A 75 1.65 14.11 0.25
N SER A 76 2.49 13.54 1.12
CA SER A 76 2.60 13.91 2.53
C SER A 76 1.25 13.92 3.27
N GLY A 77 0.35 13.01 2.90
CA GLY A 77 -0.97 12.85 3.51
C GLY A 77 -2.10 13.58 2.80
N ARG A 78 -1.83 14.39 1.77
CA ARG A 78 -2.90 15.07 1.01
C ARG A 78 -3.80 14.08 0.28
N ILE A 79 -3.24 12.97 -0.22
CA ILE A 79 -4.04 11.91 -0.87
C ILE A 79 -4.73 11.06 0.18
N TRP A 80 -3.97 10.56 1.15
CA TRP A 80 -4.47 9.67 2.20
C TRP A 80 -3.96 10.13 3.56
N PRO A 81 -4.77 10.87 4.33
CA PRO A 81 -4.38 11.39 5.63
C PRO A 81 -4.14 10.26 6.65
N ARG A 82 -3.26 10.49 7.62
CA ARG A 82 -3.21 9.61 8.81
C ARG A 82 -4.33 10.01 9.76
N ALA A 83 -4.92 9.03 10.44
CA ALA A 83 -5.99 9.26 11.42
C ALA A 83 -5.61 10.28 12.53
N ASN A 84 -4.33 10.33 12.91
CA ASN A 84 -3.84 11.32 13.88
C ASN A 84 -3.61 12.74 13.31
N GLN A 85 -3.51 12.90 11.99
CA GLN A 85 -3.39 14.21 11.34
C GLN A 85 -4.76 14.88 11.20
N GLU A 86 -5.81 14.12 10.89
CA GLU A 86 -7.20 14.64 10.81
C GLU A 86 -7.66 15.27 12.12
N LYS A 87 -7.35 14.63 13.25
CA LYS A 87 -7.70 15.14 14.59
C LYS A 87 -7.03 16.48 14.92
N ARG A 88 -5.85 16.75 14.35
CA ARG A 88 -5.07 17.97 14.66
C ARG A 88 -5.48 19.17 13.81
N VAL A 89 -6.12 18.93 12.66
CA VAL A 89 -6.70 19.97 11.80
C VAL A 89 -8.09 20.40 12.30
N LEU A 90 -8.86 19.48 12.90
CA LEU A 90 -10.19 19.76 13.46
C LEU A 90 -10.16 20.40 14.86
N SER A 91 -8.98 20.52 15.47
CA SER A 91 -8.77 21.09 16.81
C SER A 91 -8.08 22.46 16.79
N ALA A 92 -7.93 23.08 15.62
CA ALA A 92 -7.32 24.39 15.39
C ALA A 92 -8.32 25.32 14.72
#